data_AF-A0A6J6LQA9-F1
#
_entry.id   AF-A0A6J6LQA9-F1
#
_cell.length_a   1.000
_cell.length_b   1.000
_cell.length_c   1.000
_cell.angle_alpha   90.00
_cell.angle_beta   90.00
_cell.angle_gamma   90.00
#
_symmetry.space_group_name_H-M   'P 1'
#
loop_
_entity.id
_entity.type
_entity.pdbx_description
1 polymer ?
#
loop_
_entity_poly.entity_id
_entity_poly.type
_entity_poly.pdbx_seq_one_letter_code
_entity_poly.pdbx_strand_id
1 'polypeptide(L)'
;MIALLAEVPYWGQSLLRVLGGLVAVLLPAGTIVYVFLFKMMSFMQSRLGPMEAGPYGSMQLFAEVGKWLQKEDIVPDRADARIFKMAPIIVLLSTFLLVVVVPFGPEAWFTDFETGVFYALAVSSVSVLGILIAGWSSAN
;
A
#
# COMPACT_ATOMS: atom_id res chain seq x y z
N MET A 1 22.94 -13.27 -12.89
CA MET A 1 22.19 -14.54 -13.13
C MET A 1 22.22 -15.41 -11.89
N ILE A 2 21.35 -15.16 -10.91
CA ILE A 2 21.06 -16.15 -9.86
C ILE A 2 20.30 -17.27 -10.56
N ALA A 3 20.93 -18.43 -10.72
CA ALA A 3 20.22 -19.65 -11.04
C ALA A 3 19.23 -19.87 -9.88
N LEU A 4 17.96 -19.50 -10.10
CA LEU A 4 16.87 -20.13 -9.35
C LEU A 4 17.13 -21.64 -9.46
N LEU A 5 17.14 -22.34 -8.33
CA LEU A 5 17.33 -23.81 -8.28
C LEU A 5 16.27 -24.58 -9.08
N ALA A 6 15.30 -23.88 -9.68
CA ALA A 6 14.34 -24.36 -10.66
C ALA A 6 14.22 -23.34 -11.80
N GLU A 7 14.19 -23.79 -13.06
CA GLU A 7 13.76 -22.95 -14.19
C GLU A 7 12.27 -22.62 -14.03
N VAL A 8 11.97 -21.53 -13.34
CA VAL A 8 10.58 -21.10 -13.14
C VAL A 8 10.06 -20.53 -14.46
N PRO A 9 8.93 -21.02 -15.00
CA PRO A 9 8.31 -20.45 -16.18
C PRO A 9 8.02 -18.96 -16.02
N TYR A 10 7.94 -18.22 -17.14
CA TYR A 10 7.69 -16.77 -17.12
C TYR A 10 6.48 -16.37 -16.26
N TRP A 11 5.35 -17.09 -16.38
CA TRP A 11 4.16 -16.82 -15.57
C TRP A 11 4.41 -16.99 -14.06
N GLY A 12 5.26 -17.95 -13.68
CA GLY A 12 5.65 -18.18 -12.29
C GLY A 12 6.55 -17.05 -11.77
N GLN A 13 7.47 -16.57 -12.60
CA GLN A 13 8.30 -15.40 -12.26
C GLN A 13 7.44 -14.14 -12.11
N SER A 14 6.48 -13.91 -13.01
CA SER A 14 5.54 -12.80 -12.91
C SER A 14 4.70 -12.87 -11.64
N LEU A 15 4.19 -14.06 -11.28
CA LEU A 15 3.44 -14.24 -10.03
C LEU A 15 4.29 -13.94 -8.80
N LEU A 16 5.52 -14.47 -8.75
CA LEU A 16 6.46 -14.21 -7.65
C LEU A 16 6.79 -12.72 -7.52
N ARG A 17 6.94 -12.01 -8.65
CA ARG A 17 7.13 -10.56 -8.66
C ARG A 17 5.89 -9.83 -8.13
N VAL A 18 4.68 -10.18 -8.58
CA VAL A 18 3.46 -9.53 -8.06
C VAL A 18 3.30 -9.76 -6.55
N LEU A 19 3.49 -11.00 -6.09
CA LEU A 19 3.44 -11.32 -4.66
C LEU A 19 4.54 -10.60 -3.87
N GLY A 20 5.75 -10.56 -4.41
CA GLY A 20 6.86 -9.81 -3.82
C GLY A 20 6.56 -8.32 -3.70
N GLY A 21 5.96 -7.72 -4.73
CA GLY A 21 5.54 -6.32 -4.72
C GLY A 21 4.45 -6.05 -3.68
N LEU A 22 3.46 -6.94 -3.55
CA LEU A 22 2.43 -6.85 -2.51
C LEU A 22 3.05 -6.88 -1.12
N VAL A 23 3.97 -7.81 -0.85
CA VAL A 23 4.68 -7.90 0.43
C VAL A 23 5.53 -6.66 0.67
N ALA A 24 6.25 -6.17 -0.35
CA ALA A 24 7.11 -5.00 -0.26
C ALA A 24 6.33 -3.71 0.07
N VAL A 25 5.04 -3.62 -0.25
CA VAL A 25 4.18 -2.50 0.16
C VAL A 25 3.52 -2.77 1.52
N LEU A 26 2.81 -3.89 1.65
CA LEU A 26 1.91 -4.13 2.77
C LEU A 26 2.66 -4.40 4.08
N LEU A 27 3.80 -5.11 4.03
CA LEU A 27 4.56 -5.43 5.23
C LEU A 27 5.17 -4.16 5.85
N PRO A 28 5.92 -3.31 5.12
CA PRO A 28 6.38 -2.04 5.67
C PRO A 28 5.24 -1.13 6.11
N ALA A 29 4.15 -1.01 5.32
CA ALA A 29 3.02 -0.18 5.70
C ALA A 29 2.39 -0.61 7.03
N GLY A 30 2.10 -1.92 7.19
CA GLY A 30 1.58 -2.47 8.44
C GLY A 30 2.56 -2.28 9.60
N THR A 31 3.85 -2.57 9.40
CA THR A 31 4.87 -2.36 10.43
C THR A 31 4.95 -0.89 10.86
N ILE A 32 4.89 0.05 9.92
CA ILE A 32 4.92 1.49 10.24
C ILE A 32 3.70 1.88 11.07
N VAL A 33 2.49 1.43 10.71
CA VAL A 33 1.29 1.72 11.50
C VAL A 33 1.40 1.13 12.91
N TYR A 34 1.78 -0.13 13.06
CA TYR A 34 1.89 -0.73 14.39
C TYR A 34 2.98 -0.08 15.26
N VAL A 35 4.20 0.06 14.73
CA VAL A 35 5.34 0.55 15.51
C VAL A 35 5.25 2.04 15.73
N PHE A 36 5.04 2.83 14.66
CA PHE A 36 5.05 4.29 14.78
C PHE A 36 3.71 4.80 15.29
N LEU A 37 2.59 4.50 14.60
CA LEU A 37 1.30 5.10 14.93
C LEU A 37 0.72 4.57 16.25
N PHE A 38 0.77 3.26 16.50
CA PHE A 38 0.15 2.70 17.71
C PHE A 38 1.07 2.75 18.94
N LYS A 39 2.34 2.36 18.79
CA LYS A 39 3.27 2.26 19.94
C LYS A 39 4.03 3.56 20.19
N MET A 40 4.81 4.02 19.23
CA MET A 40 5.71 5.16 19.42
C MET A 40 4.94 6.42 19.82
N MET A 41 3.86 6.78 19.10
CA MET A 41 3.05 7.96 19.44
C MET A 41 2.43 7.88 20.84
N SER A 42 2.07 6.69 21.32
CA SER A 42 1.52 6.51 22.67
C SER A 42 2.59 6.68 23.74
N PHE A 43 3.78 6.11 23.51
CA PHE A 43 4.91 6.27 24.44
C PHE A 43 5.42 7.71 24.51
N MET A 44 5.39 8.46 23.40
CA MET A 44 5.67 9.91 23.40
C MET A 44 4.71 10.69 24.32
N GLN A 45 3.50 10.18 24.55
CA GLN A 45 2.48 10.77 25.41
C GLN A 45 2.46 10.14 26.82
N SER A 46 3.49 9.36 27.19
CA SER A 46 3.56 8.64 28.47
C SER A 46 2.38 7.72 28.76
N ARG A 47 1.78 7.12 27.71
CA ARG A 47 0.72 6.11 27.84
C ARG A 47 1.04 4.86 27.01
N LEU A 48 0.47 3.74 27.41
CA LEU A 48 0.58 2.52 26.61
C LEU A 48 -0.31 2.63 25.36
N GLY A 49 0.21 2.16 24.23
CA GLY A 49 -0.59 1.93 23.02
C GLY A 49 -1.54 0.73 23.19
N PRO A 50 -2.17 0.23 22.12
CA PRO A 50 -3.01 -0.96 22.16
C PRO A 50 -2.28 -2.15 22.82
N MET A 51 -2.90 -2.80 23.80
CA MET A 51 -2.32 -3.95 24.53
C MET A 51 -3.17 -5.22 24.49
N GLU A 52 -4.45 -5.10 24.11
CA GLU A 52 -5.45 -6.17 24.30
C GLU A 52 -5.50 -7.19 23.16
N ALA A 53 -5.44 -6.72 21.90
CA ALA A 53 -5.55 -7.59 20.73
C ALA A 53 -4.24 -8.38 20.52
N GLY A 54 -4.11 -9.54 21.16
CA GLY A 54 -2.91 -10.36 21.14
C GLY A 54 -1.76 -9.80 21.99
N PRO A 55 -0.61 -10.49 22.09
CA PRO A 55 0.52 -10.02 22.88
C PRO A 55 0.95 -8.62 22.45
N TYR A 56 0.96 -7.68 23.38
CA TYR A 56 1.26 -6.27 23.14
C TYR A 56 0.40 -5.63 22.03
N GLY A 57 -0.83 -6.07 21.79
CA GLY A 57 -1.68 -5.49 20.73
C GLY A 57 -1.24 -5.83 19.30
N SER A 58 -0.40 -6.85 19.11
CA SER A 58 0.11 -7.27 17.79
C SER A 58 -0.98 -7.66 16.78
N MET A 59 -2.14 -8.13 17.24
CA MET A 59 -3.29 -8.48 16.41
C MET A 59 -4.21 -7.29 16.11
N GLN A 60 -3.91 -6.09 16.62
CA GLN A 60 -4.76 -4.90 16.41
C GLN A 60 -4.94 -4.58 14.92
N LEU A 61 -3.88 -4.66 14.10
CA LEU A 61 -3.98 -4.39 12.66
C LEU A 61 -4.92 -5.36 11.95
N PHE A 62 -4.89 -6.64 12.34
CA PHE A 62 -5.81 -7.64 11.80
C PHE A 62 -7.27 -7.34 12.21
N ALA A 63 -7.49 -6.91 13.45
CA ALA A 63 -8.81 -6.50 13.91
C ALA A 63 -9.34 -5.26 13.15
N GLU A 64 -8.49 -4.28 12.84
CA GLU A 64 -8.88 -3.11 12.03
C GLU A 64 -9.28 -3.52 10.60
N VAL A 65 -8.57 -4.45 9.98
CA VAL A 65 -8.97 -5.00 8.66
C VAL A 65 -10.34 -5.69 8.75
N GLY A 66 -10.54 -6.52 9.79
CA GLY A 66 -11.82 -7.18 10.03
C GLY A 66 -12.98 -6.19 10.23
N LYS A 67 -12.71 -5.05 10.89
CA LYS A 67 -13.66 -3.95 11.05
C LYS A 67 -13.97 -3.26 9.71
N TRP A 68 -12.97 -3.01 8.86
CA TRP A 68 -13.22 -2.41 7.55
C TRP A 68 -14.07 -3.29 6.63
N LEU A 69 -13.91 -4.62 6.69
CA LEU A 69 -14.75 -5.56 5.93
C LEU A 69 -16.23 -5.53 6.37
N GLN A 70 -16.51 -5.13 7.62
CA GLN A 70 -17.86 -5.02 8.16
C GLN A 70 -18.49 -3.64 7.93
N LYS A 71 -17.71 -2.64 7.53
CA LYS A 71 -18.21 -1.28 7.34
C LYS A 71 -18.99 -1.19 6.03
N GLU A 72 -20.11 -0.50 6.09
CA GLU A 72 -20.90 -0.16 4.90
C GLU A 72 -20.12 0.83 4.02
N ASP A 73 -20.10 0.57 2.71
CA ASP A 73 -19.53 1.46 1.70
C ASP A 73 -20.55 2.53 1.28
N ILE A 74 -20.57 3.64 2.02
CA ILE A 74 -21.52 4.74 1.82
C ILE A 74 -20.96 5.74 0.80
N VAL A 75 -21.80 6.16 -0.15
CA VAL A 75 -21.51 7.24 -1.09
C VAL A 75 -22.48 8.40 -0.84
N PRO A 76 -22.01 9.65 -0.75
CA PRO A 76 -22.91 10.80 -0.59
C PRO A 76 -23.88 10.95 -1.77
N ASP A 77 -25.13 11.35 -1.50
CA ASP A 77 -26.18 11.44 -2.53
C ASP A 77 -25.86 12.41 -3.67
N ARG A 78 -25.06 13.46 -3.39
CA ARG A 78 -24.67 14.48 -4.38
C ARG A 78 -23.34 14.18 -5.07
N ALA A 79 -22.62 13.15 -4.63
CA ALA A 79 -21.31 12.82 -5.17
C ALA A 79 -21.43 12.17 -6.56
N ASP A 80 -20.40 12.35 -7.39
CA ASP A 80 -20.22 11.48 -8.56
C ASP A 80 -19.73 10.11 -8.08
N ALA A 81 -20.67 9.18 -7.91
CA ALA A 81 -20.41 7.88 -7.32
C ALA A 81 -19.33 7.07 -8.05
N ARG A 82 -19.18 7.21 -9.37
CA ARG A 82 -18.19 6.44 -10.13
C ARG A 82 -16.80 6.99 -9.86
N ILE A 83 -16.65 8.30 -10.00
CA ILE A 83 -15.35 8.96 -9.82
C ILE A 83 -14.92 8.89 -8.35
N PHE A 84 -15.85 9.08 -7.42
CA PHE A 84 -15.61 9.01 -5.99
C PHE A 84 -15.09 7.63 -5.54
N LYS A 85 -15.66 6.53 -6.07
CA LYS A 85 -15.18 5.18 -5.78
C LYS A 85 -13.85 4.84 -6.45
N MET A 86 -13.56 5.40 -7.63
CA MET A 86 -12.29 5.17 -8.32
C MET A 86 -11.12 5.94 -7.71
N ALA A 87 -11.38 7.12 -7.13
CA ALA A 87 -10.31 7.99 -6.65
C ALA A 87 -9.38 7.33 -5.59
N PRO A 88 -9.89 6.61 -4.56
CA PRO A 88 -9.04 5.85 -3.65
C PRO A 88 -8.21 4.76 -4.33
N ILE A 89 -8.77 4.11 -5.37
CA ILE A 89 -8.08 3.07 -6.15
C ILE A 89 -6.91 3.68 -6.91
N ILE A 90 -7.07 4.86 -7.51
CA ILE A 90 -6.00 5.55 -8.24
C ILE A 90 -4.82 5.86 -7.31
N VAL A 91 -5.10 6.40 -6.12
CA VAL A 91 -4.07 6.68 -5.12
C VAL A 91 -3.35 5.40 -4.69
N LEU A 92 -4.11 4.35 -4.40
CA LEU A 92 -3.54 3.06 -3.99
C LEU A 92 -2.65 2.47 -5.10
N LEU A 93 -3.14 2.42 -6.34
CA LEU A 93 -2.40 1.90 -7.49
C LEU A 93 -1.09 2.64 -7.71
N SER A 94 -1.10 3.98 -7.62
CA SER A 94 0.14 4.76 -7.77
C SER A 94 1.21 4.37 -6.74
N THR A 95 0.81 4.01 -5.52
CA THR A 95 1.73 3.56 -4.46
C THR A 95 2.35 2.20 -4.80
N PHE A 96 1.55 1.24 -5.29
CA PHE A 96 2.06 -0.06 -5.72
C PHE A 96 2.97 0.05 -6.95
N LEU A 97 2.62 0.92 -7.89
CA LEU A 97 3.41 1.15 -9.10
C LEU A 97 4.79 1.76 -8.80
N LEU A 98 4.93 2.55 -7.73
CA LEU A 98 6.23 3.09 -7.30
C LEU A 98 7.21 2.00 -6.85
N VAL A 99 6.74 0.86 -6.35
CA VAL A 99 7.64 -0.23 -5.92
C VAL A 99 8.37 -0.87 -7.09
N VAL A 100 7.84 -0.77 -8.32
CA VAL A 100 8.43 -1.39 -9.51
C VAL A 100 9.84 -0.85 -9.81
N VAL A 101 10.11 0.42 -9.49
CA VAL A 101 11.42 1.05 -9.71
C VAL A 101 12.41 0.87 -8.56
N VAL A 102 11.97 0.33 -7.42
CA VAL A 102 12.84 0.21 -6.24
C VAL A 102 13.76 -1.01 -6.40
N PRO A 103 15.09 -0.83 -6.38
CA PRO A 103 16.01 -1.97 -6.37
C PRO A 103 16.13 -2.54 -4.95
N PHE A 104 15.70 -3.79 -4.75
CA PHE A 104 15.80 -4.48 -3.46
C PHE A 104 17.13 -5.24 -3.30
N GLY A 105 17.96 -5.24 -4.34
CA GLY A 105 19.29 -5.85 -4.35
C GLY A 105 19.85 -5.95 -5.78
N PRO A 106 21.10 -6.43 -5.94
CA PRO A 106 21.77 -6.49 -7.24
C PRO A 106 21.01 -7.25 -8.33
N GLU A 107 20.24 -8.27 -7.94
CA GLU A 107 19.46 -9.14 -8.84
C GLU A 107 17.97 -9.18 -8.42
N ALA A 108 17.57 -8.30 -7.50
CA ALA A 108 16.23 -8.27 -6.91
C ALA A 108 15.50 -6.98 -7.31
N TRP A 109 15.14 -6.90 -8.58
CA TRP A 109 14.41 -5.79 -9.20
C TRP A 109 13.19 -6.31 -9.97
N PHE A 110 12.11 -5.52 -10.00
CA PHE A 110 10.88 -5.92 -10.68
C PHE A 110 10.98 -5.76 -12.20
N THR A 111 11.50 -4.62 -12.64
CA THR A 111 11.75 -4.29 -14.04
C THR A 111 12.89 -3.28 -14.11
N ASP A 112 13.79 -3.47 -15.07
CA ASP A 112 14.92 -2.59 -15.30
C ASP A 112 14.44 -1.51 -16.26
N PHE A 113 14.27 -0.32 -15.71
CA PHE A 113 13.86 0.85 -16.46
C PHE A 113 15.09 1.70 -16.73
N GLU A 114 15.43 1.87 -18.00
CA GLU A 114 16.46 2.85 -18.42
C GLU A 114 16.15 4.26 -17.86
N THR A 115 14.86 4.59 -17.73
CA THR A 115 14.36 5.88 -17.22
C THR A 115 13.57 5.73 -15.92
N GLY A 116 14.04 4.91 -14.96
CA GLY A 116 13.32 4.63 -13.71
C GLY A 116 12.95 5.86 -12.88
N VAL A 117 13.82 6.87 -12.81
CA VAL A 117 13.54 8.12 -12.07
C VAL A 117 12.36 8.89 -12.69
N PHE A 118 12.30 8.99 -14.02
CA PHE A 118 11.20 9.66 -14.72
C PHE A 118 9.88 8.91 -14.54
N TYR A 119 9.91 7.58 -14.56
CA TYR A 119 8.74 6.77 -14.22
C TYR A 119 8.26 7.04 -12.79
N ALA A 120 9.17 7.09 -11.81
CA ALA A 120 8.82 7.36 -10.42
C ALA A 120 8.15 8.73 -10.26
N LEU A 121 8.68 9.75 -10.93
CA LEU A 121 8.10 11.09 -10.95
C LEU A 121 6.71 11.10 -11.61
N ALA A 122 6.55 10.44 -12.75
CA ALA A 122 5.26 10.36 -13.43
C ALA A 122 4.21 9.66 -12.55
N VAL A 123 4.52 8.49 -11.99
CA VAL A 123 3.59 7.73 -11.15
C VAL A 123 3.26 8.46 -9.85
N SER A 124 4.25 9.08 -9.19
CA SER A 124 3.98 9.85 -7.97
C SER A 124 3.06 11.04 -8.22
N SER A 125 3.11 11.69 -9.39
CA SER A 125 2.18 12.77 -9.75
C SER A 125 0.73 12.31 -9.89
N VAL A 126 0.49 11.05 -10.27
CA VAL A 126 -0.86 10.45 -10.38
C VAL A 126 -1.55 10.37 -9.03
N SER A 127 -0.79 10.14 -7.94
CA SER A 127 -1.35 10.11 -6.58
C SER A 127 -2.03 11.43 -6.21
N VAL A 128 -1.43 12.56 -6.60
CA VAL A 128 -1.96 13.91 -6.35
C VAL A 128 -3.26 14.12 -7.12
N LEU A 129 -3.32 13.68 -8.38
CA LEU A 129 -4.56 13.71 -9.17
C LEU A 129 -5.66 12.90 -8.50
N GLY A 130 -5.35 11.69 -7.99
CA GLY A 130 -6.30 10.87 -7.26
C GLY A 130 -6.89 11.58 -6.03
N ILE A 131 -6.06 12.29 -5.26
CA ILE A 131 -6.49 13.07 -4.09
C ILE A 131 -7.42 14.22 -4.51
N LEU A 132 -7.05 14.99 -5.55
CA LEU A 132 -7.86 16.11 -6.04
C LEU A 132 -9.22 15.64 -6.57
N ILE A 133 -9.24 14.54 -7.32
CA ILE A 133 -10.45 13.94 -7.86
C ILE A 133 -11.36 13.40 -6.75
N ALA A 134 -10.79 12.82 -5.68
CA ALA A 134 -11.57 12.39 -4.52
C ALA A 134 -12.30 13.57 -3.86
N GLY A 135 -11.61 14.71 -3.69
CA GLY A 135 -12.20 15.93 -3.17
C GLY A 135 -13.32 16.46 -4.06
N TRP A 136 -13.03 16.65 -5.36
CA TRP A 136 -14.00 17.17 -6.33
C TRP A 136 -15.25 16.29 -6.43
N SER A 137 -15.08 14.97 -6.60
CA SER A 137 -16.19 14.03 -6.82
C SER A 137 -17.06 13.83 -5.59
N SER A 138 -16.58 14.20 -4.39
CA SER A 138 -17.36 14.14 -3.16
C SER A 138 -18.51 15.16 -3.10
N ALA A 139 -18.46 16.20 -3.93
CA ALA A 139 -19.47 17.27 -4.03
C ALA A 139 -19.79 17.97 -2.69
N ASN A 140 -18.77 18.15 -1.85
CA ASN A 140 -18.82 18.91 -0.59
C ASN A 140 -18.15 20.28 -0.69
#